data_AF-A0A0N1C6F0-F1
#
_entry.id   AF-A0A0N1C6F0-F1
#
_cell.length_a   1.000
_cell.length_b   1.000
_cell.length_c   1.000
_cell.angle_alpha   90.00
_cell.angle_beta   90.00
_cell.angle_gamma   90.00
#
_symmetry.space_group_name_H-M   'P 1'
#
loop_
_entity.id
_entity.type
_entity.pdbx_description
1 polymer ?
#
loop_
_entity_poly.entity_id
_entity_poly.type
_entity_poly.pdbx_seq_one_letter_code
_entity_poly.pdbx_strand_id
1 'polypeptide(L)'
;MSTIAFDQMALTRIADFSRSLSRLHQLARRQWIDDDQLDREFNTVCQSIWGYSPDDLCDEMFAADDLAWLDTLDESSARIFAAEHGYDLVDDSGMLTDWWGYCWMILAEKRGLLTPENRAAARAKIEEAYLAAPNVIGVIVAR
;
A
#
# COMPACT_ATOMS: atom_id res chain seq x y z
N MET A 1 2.05 23.48 22.10
CA MET A 1 2.00 22.20 21.35
C MET A 1 0.79 21.45 21.84
N SER A 2 -0.31 21.46 21.08
CA SER A 2 -1.50 20.67 21.41
C SER A 2 -1.22 19.23 21.02
N THR A 3 -1.13 18.35 22.01
CA THR A 3 -1.07 16.91 21.78
C THR A 3 -2.41 16.51 21.17
N ILE A 4 -2.44 16.24 19.86
CA ILE A 4 -3.60 15.62 19.23
C ILE A 4 -3.65 14.19 19.78
N ALA A 5 -4.45 13.99 20.82
CA ALA A 5 -4.75 12.67 21.33
C ALA A 5 -5.78 12.04 20.39
N PHE A 6 -5.29 11.29 19.40
CA PHE A 6 -6.16 10.43 18.61
C PHE A 6 -6.70 9.32 19.50
N ASP A 7 -8.02 9.10 19.48
CA ASP A 7 -8.60 7.93 20.13
C ASP A 7 -8.15 6.69 19.37
N GLN A 8 -7.17 5.97 19.91
CA GLN A 8 -6.62 4.77 19.30
C GLN A 8 -7.68 3.68 19.11
N MET A 9 -8.78 3.69 19.86
CA MET A 9 -9.88 2.73 19.68
C MET A 9 -10.74 3.02 18.43
N ALA A 10 -10.62 4.23 17.86
CA ALA A 10 -11.32 4.63 16.64
C ALA A 10 -10.50 4.41 15.36
N LEU A 11 -9.21 4.07 15.48
CA LEU A 11 -8.32 3.87 14.33
C LEU A 11 -8.41 2.42 13.82
N THR A 12 -8.40 2.27 12.50
CA THR A 12 -8.18 0.97 11.86
C THR A 12 -6.72 0.57 12.06
N ARG A 13 -6.47 -0.43 12.91
CA ARG A 13 -5.12 -0.95 13.14
C ARG A 13 -4.71 -1.85 11.98
N ILE A 14 -3.80 -1.39 11.14
CA ILE A 14 -3.32 -2.16 9.97
C ILE A 14 -2.66 -3.48 10.42
N ALA A 15 -2.04 -3.48 11.60
CA ALA A 15 -1.45 -4.64 12.24
C ALA A 15 -2.41 -5.85 12.40
N ASP A 16 -3.72 -5.58 12.55
CA ASP A 16 -4.72 -6.65 12.70
C ASP A 16 -4.90 -7.46 11.40
N PHE A 17 -4.54 -6.87 10.25
CA PHE A 17 -4.62 -7.48 8.93
C PHE A 17 -3.25 -8.02 8.46
N SER A 18 -2.14 -7.46 8.98
CA SER A 18 -0.80 -7.72 8.44
C SER A 18 0.01 -8.81 9.14
N ARG A 19 -0.59 -9.62 10.04
CA ARG A 19 0.15 -10.61 10.84
C ARG A 19 0.99 -11.59 10.00
N SER A 20 0.45 -12.08 8.88
CA SER A 20 1.17 -12.99 7.98
C SER A 20 2.38 -12.30 7.35
N LEU A 21 2.20 -11.07 6.85
CA LEU A 21 3.25 -10.26 6.26
C LEU A 21 4.33 -9.90 7.29
N SER A 22 3.95 -9.48 8.50
CA SER A 22 4.91 -9.22 9.59
C SER A 22 5.75 -10.46 9.90
N ARG A 23 5.16 -11.66 9.85
CA ARG A 23 5.90 -12.92 10.03
C ARG A 23 6.85 -13.19 8.87
N LEU A 24 6.45 -12.93 7.64
CA LEU A 24 7.34 -13.07 6.48
C LEU A 24 8.53 -12.13 6.57
N HIS A 25 8.31 -10.86 6.92
CA HIS A 25 9.41 -9.91 7.16
C HIS A 25 10.37 -10.39 8.26
N GLN A 26 9.85 -10.95 9.34
CA GLN A 26 10.70 -11.54 10.39
C GLN A 26 11.51 -12.74 9.90
N LEU A 27 10.94 -13.56 9.01
CA LEU A 27 11.63 -14.69 8.39
C LEU A 27 12.68 -14.22 7.37
N ALA A 28 12.37 -13.20 6.56
CA ALA A 28 13.26 -12.61 5.57
C ALA A 28 14.57 -12.08 6.17
N ARG A 29 14.56 -11.70 7.46
CA ARG A 29 15.78 -11.33 8.22
C ARG A 29 16.74 -12.50 8.45
N ARG A 30 16.30 -13.75 8.28
CA ARG A 30 17.06 -14.97 8.61
C ARG A 30 17.29 -15.90 7.42
N GLN A 31 16.44 -15.81 6.41
CA GLN A 31 16.51 -16.62 5.21
C GLN A 31 16.00 -15.82 4.02
N TRP A 32 16.39 -16.25 2.82
CA TRP A 32 15.84 -15.67 1.61
C TRP A 32 14.35 -15.98 1.49
N ILE A 33 13.56 -14.94 1.30
CA ILE A 33 12.14 -14.99 0.97
C ILE A 33 12.00 -14.35 -0.41
N ASP A 34 11.16 -14.92 -1.24
CA ASP A 34 10.85 -14.41 -2.57
C ASP A 34 10.08 -13.09 -2.45
N ASP A 35 10.50 -12.06 -3.18
CA ASP A 35 9.86 -10.73 -3.13
C ASP A 35 8.40 -10.84 -3.61
N ASP A 36 8.12 -11.69 -4.61
CA ASP A 36 6.75 -11.99 -5.07
C ASP A 36 5.87 -12.58 -3.96
N GLN A 37 6.46 -13.20 -2.93
CA GLN A 37 5.71 -13.67 -1.77
C GLN A 37 5.34 -12.53 -0.82
N LEU A 38 6.26 -11.58 -0.61
CA LEU A 38 5.99 -10.38 0.19
C LEU A 38 4.94 -9.49 -0.49
N ASP A 39 5.08 -9.27 -1.80
CA ASP A 39 4.16 -8.44 -2.58
C ASP A 39 2.74 -9.01 -2.56
N ARG A 40 2.57 -10.32 -2.74
CA ARG A 40 1.25 -10.98 -2.68
C ARG A 40 0.59 -10.83 -1.30
N GLU A 41 1.37 -10.94 -0.24
CA GLU A 41 0.84 -10.79 1.12
C GLU A 41 0.54 -9.33 1.44
N PHE A 42 1.38 -8.39 0.99
CA PHE A 42 1.07 -6.96 1.07
C PHE A 42 -0.22 -6.60 0.32
N ASN A 43 -0.41 -7.13 -0.89
CA ASN A 43 -1.63 -6.97 -1.66
C ASN A 43 -2.85 -7.57 -0.93
N THR A 44 -2.68 -8.71 -0.26
CA THR A 44 -3.73 -9.33 0.56
C THR A 44 -4.14 -8.45 1.75
N VAL A 45 -3.16 -7.83 2.42
CA VAL A 45 -3.43 -6.85 3.49
C VAL A 45 -4.22 -5.67 2.93
N CYS A 46 -3.75 -5.08 1.83
CA CYS A 46 -4.40 -3.93 1.22
C CYS A 46 -5.84 -4.24 0.78
N GLN A 47 -6.05 -5.39 0.14
CA GLN A 47 -7.39 -5.83 -0.26
C GLN A 47 -8.32 -6.03 0.95
N SER A 48 -7.80 -6.46 2.09
CA SER A 48 -8.60 -6.67 3.31
C SER A 48 -9.07 -5.34 3.94
N ILE A 49 -8.28 -4.28 3.81
CA ILE A 49 -8.57 -2.97 4.40
C ILE A 49 -9.40 -2.11 3.43
N TRP A 50 -8.96 -2.02 2.18
CA TRP A 50 -9.52 -1.10 1.19
C TRP A 50 -10.37 -1.77 0.13
N GLY A 51 -10.28 -3.09 -0.06
CA GLY A 51 -10.86 -3.78 -1.23
C GLY A 51 -10.06 -3.57 -2.53
N TYR A 52 -8.89 -2.94 -2.43
CA TYR A 52 -7.95 -2.62 -3.51
C TYR A 52 -6.52 -2.89 -3.07
N SER A 53 -5.62 -3.13 -4.02
CA SER A 53 -4.17 -3.26 -3.80
C SER A 53 -3.38 -2.28 -4.66
N PRO A 54 -2.09 -2.04 -4.37
CA PRO A 54 -1.19 -1.28 -5.25
C PRO A 54 -1.28 -1.69 -6.72
N ASP A 55 -1.40 -2.99 -7.01
CA ASP A 55 -1.56 -3.52 -8.38
C ASP A 55 -2.81 -3.00 -9.13
N ASP A 56 -3.81 -2.47 -8.41
CA ASP A 56 -5.00 -1.87 -9.00
C ASP A 56 -4.79 -0.39 -9.37
N LEU A 57 -3.59 0.15 -9.19
CA LEU A 57 -3.28 1.55 -9.37
C LEU A 57 -1.90 1.70 -10.06
N CYS A 58 -1.58 2.91 -10.48
CA CYS A 58 -0.22 3.26 -10.93
C CYS A 58 0.14 4.68 -10.50
N ASP A 59 1.43 4.95 -10.38
CA ASP A 59 1.96 6.23 -9.88
C ASP A 59 1.42 7.43 -10.67
N GLU A 60 1.20 7.30 -11.98
CA GLU A 60 0.73 8.40 -12.81
C GLU A 60 -0.74 8.77 -12.58
N MET A 61 -1.46 8.02 -11.74
CA MET A 61 -2.78 8.41 -11.23
C MET A 61 -2.70 9.44 -10.11
N PHE A 62 -1.53 9.56 -9.47
CA PHE A 62 -1.29 10.54 -8.41
C PHE A 62 -0.81 11.86 -9.02
N ALA A 63 -1.08 12.95 -8.31
CA ALA A 63 -0.42 14.22 -8.64
C ALA A 63 1.09 14.08 -8.35
N ALA A 64 1.93 14.73 -9.15
CA ALA A 64 3.38 14.69 -8.93
C ALA A 64 3.77 15.21 -7.53
N ASP A 65 3.07 16.25 -7.05
CA ASP A 65 3.28 16.80 -5.70
C ASP A 65 2.90 15.83 -4.58
N ASP A 66 1.95 14.91 -4.83
CA ASP A 66 1.55 13.88 -3.86
C ASP A 66 2.66 12.85 -3.67
N LEU A 67 3.23 12.36 -4.78
CA LEU A 67 4.34 11.40 -4.74
C LEU A 67 5.60 12.04 -4.16
N ALA A 68 5.92 13.27 -4.59
CA ALA A 68 7.05 14.01 -4.06
C ALA A 68 6.91 14.25 -2.55
N TRP A 69 5.70 14.48 -2.06
CA TRP A 69 5.44 14.60 -0.63
C TRP A 69 5.57 13.26 0.11
N LEU A 70 5.08 12.14 -0.45
CA LEU A 70 5.26 10.81 0.14
C LEU A 70 6.75 10.46 0.35
N ASP A 71 7.61 10.86 -0.58
CA ASP A 71 9.07 10.67 -0.49
C ASP A 71 9.74 11.49 0.64
N THR A 72 9.04 12.49 1.19
CA THR A 72 9.53 13.26 2.34
C THR A 72 9.21 12.64 3.69
N LEU A 73 8.36 11.61 3.72
CA LEU A 73 7.90 11.02 4.98
C LEU A 73 9.03 10.25 5.68
N ASP A 74 9.07 10.43 6.99
CA ASP A 74 9.74 9.55 7.94
C ASP A 74 8.70 8.79 8.77
N GLU A 75 9.12 7.82 9.59
CA GLU A 75 8.19 7.02 10.40
C GLU A 75 7.31 7.87 11.33
N SER A 76 7.83 9.01 11.82
CA SER A 76 7.11 9.88 12.73
C SER A 76 5.99 10.65 12.03
N SER A 77 6.31 11.27 10.89
CA SER A 77 5.35 11.99 10.05
C SER A 77 4.35 11.04 9.37
N ALA A 78 4.78 9.84 8.96
CA ALA A 78 3.90 8.79 8.46
C ALA A 78 2.85 8.35 9.49
N ARG A 79 3.26 8.15 10.75
CA ARG A 79 2.32 7.80 11.83
C ARG A 79 1.29 8.91 12.07
N ILE A 80 1.71 10.18 12.04
CA ILE A 80 0.79 11.31 12.20
C ILE A 80 -0.19 11.36 11.03
N PHE A 81 0.31 11.28 9.80
CA PHE A 81 -0.52 11.26 8.59
C PHE A 81 -1.55 10.14 8.63
N ALA A 82 -1.13 8.90 8.92
CA ALA A 82 -2.05 7.78 9.00
C ALA A 82 -3.13 7.98 10.08
N ALA A 83 -2.75 8.48 11.26
CA ALA A 83 -3.70 8.73 12.35
C ALA A 83 -4.72 9.83 11.99
N GLU A 84 -4.29 10.90 11.29
CA GLU A 84 -5.18 11.94 10.76
C GLU A 84 -6.20 11.39 9.75
N HIS A 85 -5.88 10.26 9.11
CA HIS A 85 -6.73 9.56 8.16
C HIS A 85 -7.44 8.32 8.74
N GLY A 86 -7.35 8.09 10.05
CA GLY A 86 -8.10 7.02 10.71
C GLY A 86 -7.39 5.66 10.74
N TYR A 87 -6.08 5.61 10.53
CA TYR A 87 -5.28 4.39 10.51
C TYR A 87 -4.18 4.41 11.59
N ASP A 88 -3.84 3.23 12.11
CA ASP A 88 -2.69 3.02 12.99
C ASP A 88 -1.64 2.12 12.31
N LEU A 89 -0.43 2.65 12.16
CA LEU A 89 0.74 2.00 11.53
C LEU A 89 1.64 1.29 12.54
N VAL A 90 1.22 1.17 13.80
CA VAL A 90 2.02 0.58 14.87
C VAL A 90 1.39 -0.71 15.37
N ASP A 91 2.20 -1.76 15.46
CA ASP A 91 1.87 -3.00 16.15
C ASP A 91 2.47 -3.02 17.57
N ASP A 92 2.31 -4.13 18.29
CA ASP A 92 2.81 -4.27 19.66
C ASP A 92 4.35 -4.26 19.77
N SER A 93 5.05 -4.38 18.63
CA SER A 93 6.50 -4.39 18.51
C SER A 93 7.11 -3.12 17.90
N GLY A 94 6.28 -2.23 17.35
CA GLY A 94 6.70 -0.94 16.79
C GLY A 94 6.06 -0.63 15.44
N MET A 95 6.74 0.21 14.66
CA MET A 95 6.30 0.59 13.31
C MET A 95 6.22 -0.63 12.40
N LEU A 96 5.14 -0.74 11.63
CA LEU A 96 5.01 -1.76 10.60
C LEU A 96 6.10 -1.57 9.53
N THR A 97 6.72 -2.67 9.07
CA THR A 97 7.81 -2.63 8.09
C THR A 97 7.41 -1.92 6.79
N ASP A 98 6.21 -2.20 6.28
CA ASP A 98 5.71 -1.66 4.99
C ASP A 98 4.97 -0.33 5.14
N TRP A 99 5.27 0.45 6.18
CA TRP A 99 4.55 1.69 6.50
C TRP A 99 4.42 2.65 5.32
N TRP A 100 5.45 2.74 4.46
CA TRP A 100 5.44 3.65 3.32
C TRP A 100 4.38 3.23 2.30
N GLY A 101 4.28 1.94 2.00
CA GLY A 101 3.24 1.40 1.11
C GLY A 101 1.85 1.62 1.68
N TYR A 102 1.67 1.51 3.00
CA TYR A 102 0.38 1.86 3.63
C TYR A 102 0.07 3.35 3.51
N CYS A 103 1.06 4.25 3.65
CA CYS A 103 0.85 5.68 3.43
C CYS A 103 0.42 5.98 1.99
N TRP A 104 1.00 5.28 1.03
CA TRP A 104 0.62 5.37 -0.38
C TRP A 104 -0.86 4.96 -0.60
N MET A 105 -1.29 3.85 0.01
CA MET A 105 -2.69 3.40 -0.04
C MET A 105 -3.67 4.36 0.65
N ILE A 106 -3.30 4.90 1.81
CA ILE A 106 -4.09 5.92 2.52
C ILE A 106 -4.24 7.18 1.66
N LEU A 107 -3.16 7.60 1.00
CA LEU A 107 -3.21 8.73 0.08
C LEU A 107 -4.11 8.46 -1.12
N ALA A 108 -4.03 7.25 -1.70
CA ALA A 108 -4.89 6.82 -2.80
C ALA A 108 -6.37 6.92 -2.42
N GLU A 109 -6.73 6.41 -1.23
CA GLU A 109 -8.08 6.54 -0.69
C GLU A 109 -8.48 8.01 -0.54
N LYS A 110 -7.62 8.82 0.08
CA LYS A 110 -7.90 10.24 0.35
C LYS A 110 -8.10 11.05 -0.93
N ARG A 111 -7.41 10.69 -2.00
CA ARG A 111 -7.54 11.28 -3.33
C ARG A 111 -8.71 10.70 -4.15
N GLY A 112 -9.43 9.72 -3.61
CA GLY A 112 -10.56 9.09 -4.28
C GLY A 112 -10.14 8.22 -5.47
N LEU A 113 -8.92 7.68 -5.44
CA LEU A 113 -8.37 6.88 -6.53
C LEU A 113 -8.85 5.42 -6.51
N LEU A 114 -9.36 4.95 -5.37
CA LEU A 114 -9.85 3.58 -5.17
C LEU A 114 -11.22 3.35 -5.80
N THR A 115 -11.24 3.29 -7.13
CA THR A 115 -12.48 3.13 -7.92
C THR A 115 -12.34 1.99 -8.93
N PRO A 116 -13.45 1.33 -9.31
CA PRO A 116 -13.42 0.32 -10.38
C PRO A 116 -12.88 0.87 -11.71
N GLU A 117 -13.16 2.14 -12.01
CA GLU A 117 -12.72 2.82 -13.23
C GLU A 117 -11.21 2.99 -13.26
N ASN A 118 -10.61 3.48 -12.16
CA ASN A 118 -9.16 3.61 -12.07
C ASN A 118 -8.48 2.24 -12.07
N ARG A 119 -9.03 1.24 -11.37
CA ARG A 119 -8.55 -0.15 -11.47
C ARG A 119 -8.50 -0.65 -12.91
N ALA A 120 -9.56 -0.41 -13.68
CA ALA A 120 -9.60 -0.80 -15.09
C ALA A 120 -8.56 -0.03 -15.92
N ALA A 121 -8.36 1.26 -15.66
CA ALA A 121 -7.37 2.10 -16.32
C ALA A 121 -5.93 1.65 -16.03
N ALA A 122 -5.61 1.33 -14.77
CA ALA A 122 -4.29 0.82 -14.37
C ALA A 122 -3.98 -0.49 -15.11
N ARG A 123 -4.94 -1.42 -15.13
CA ARG A 123 -4.82 -2.70 -15.84
C ARG A 123 -4.60 -2.52 -17.34
N ALA A 124 -5.38 -1.64 -17.99
CA ALA A 124 -5.24 -1.36 -19.41
C ALA A 124 -3.84 -0.81 -19.74
N LYS A 125 -3.31 0.07 -18.88
CA LYS A 125 -1.96 0.63 -19.04
C LYS A 125 -0.87 -0.43 -18.90
N ILE A 126 -0.99 -1.31 -17.91
CA ILE A 126 -0.06 -2.42 -17.70
C ILE A 126 -0.09 -3.36 -18.90
N GLU A 127 -1.28 -3.71 -19.40
CA GLU A 127 -1.46 -4.54 -20.59
C GLU A 127 -0.81 -3.91 -21.83
N GLU A 128 -1.03 -2.61 -22.07
CA GLU A 128 -0.40 -1.86 -23.16
C GLU A 128 1.13 -1.90 -23.06
N ALA A 129 1.69 -1.69 -21.87
CA ALA A 129 3.14 -1.73 -21.64
C ALA A 129 3.73 -3.12 -21.93
N TYR A 130 3.04 -4.20 -21.53
CA TYR A 130 3.48 -5.56 -21.86
C TYR A 130 3.37 -5.87 -23.35
N LEU A 131 2.27 -5.48 -24.01
CA LEU A 131 2.08 -5.70 -25.45
C LEU A 131 3.07 -4.90 -26.30
N ALA A 132 3.58 -3.77 -25.81
CA ALA A 132 4.63 -3.00 -26.47
C ALA A 132 6.00 -3.71 -26.45
N ALA A 133 6.19 -4.72 -25.59
CA ALA A 133 7.44 -5.47 -25.53
C ALA A 133 7.59 -6.40 -26.75
N PRO A 134 8.74 -6.38 -27.45
CA PRO A 134 8.89 -7.01 -28.78
C PRO A 134 8.73 -8.53 -28.80
N ASN A 135 8.77 -9.20 -27.65
CA ASN A 135 8.63 -10.66 -27.52
C ASN A 135 7.32 -11.10 -26.85
N VAL A 136 6.38 -10.18 -26.63
CA VAL A 136 5.08 -10.49 -26.01
C VAL A 136 4.03 -10.62 -27.11
N ILE A 137 3.39 -11.79 -27.19
CA ILE A 137 2.35 -12.10 -28.19
C ILE A 137 0.93 -12.02 -27.64
N GLY A 138 0.79 -11.83 -26.32
CA GLY A 138 -0.49 -11.70 -25.63
C GLY A 138 -0.29 -11.64 -24.12
N VAL A 139 -1.24 -10.99 -23.44
CA VAL A 139 -1.28 -10.86 -21.97
C VAL A 139 -2.50 -11.64 -21.47
N ILE A 140 -2.29 -12.52 -20.49
CA ILE A 140 -3.39 -13.23 -19.82
C ILE A 140 -3.63 -12.55 -18.48
N VAL A 141 -4.81 -11.96 -18.34
CA VAL A 141 -5.23 -11.30 -17.09
C VAL A 141 -6.22 -12.21 -16.36
N ALA A 142 -5.91 -12.56 -15.11
CA ALA A 142 -6.85 -13.26 -14.25
C ALA A 142 -8.03 -12.32 -13.94
N ARG A 143 -9.26 -12.79 -14.15
CA ARG A 143 -10.51 -12.03 -13.92
C ARG A 143 -11.04 -12.25 -12.52
#